data_AF-A0A8I1EAC0-F1
#
_entry.id   AF-A0A8I1EAC0-F1
#
_cell.length_a   1.000
_cell.length_b   1.000
_cell.length_c   1.000
_cell.angle_alpha   90.00
_cell.angle_beta   90.00
_cell.angle_gamma   90.00
#
_symmetry.space_group_name_H-M   'P 1'
#
loop_
_entity.id
_entity.type
_entity.pdbx_description
1 polymer ?
#
loop_
_entity_poly.entity_id
_entity_poly.type
_entity_poly.pdbx_seq_one_letter_code
_entity_poly.pdbx_strand_id
1 'polypeptide(L)' 'MRFDLLACIGDDATPLEAASKAVLRDAIDDIQVHPCDEGDDRVAARSLSEPMKGLLLALTGFSN' A
#
# COMPACT_ATOMS: atom_id res chain seq x y z
N MET A 1 4.01 0.94 15.35
CA MET A 1 2.66 1.56 15.26
C MET A 1 2.09 1.10 13.94
N ARG A 2 0.96 0.38 13.95
CA ARG A 2 0.42 -0.20 12.72
C ARG A 2 -0.24 0.91 11.90
N PHE A 3 0.24 1.17 10.69
CA PHE A 3 -0.30 2.20 9.79
C PHE A 3 -0.73 1.53 8.49
N ASP A 4 -2.04 1.51 8.25
CA ASP A 4 -2.61 0.96 7.03
C ASP A 4 -2.71 2.07 5.97
N LEU A 5 -1.87 1.98 4.95
CA LEU A 5 -1.77 2.97 3.87
C LEU A 5 -2.98 2.94 2.92
N LEU A 6 -3.67 1.80 2.85
CA LEU A 6 -4.77 1.55 1.93
C LEU A 6 -6.14 1.72 2.60
N ALA A 7 -6.18 2.10 3.87
CA ALA A 7 -7.39 2.31 4.64
C ALA A 7 -8.30 3.41 4.08
N CYS A 8 -7.74 4.37 3.33
CA CYS A 8 -8.52 5.44 2.68
C CYS A 8 -9.35 4.95 1.48
N ILE A 9 -9.03 3.77 0.93
CA ILE A 9 -9.81 3.15 -0.16
C ILE A 9 -10.94 2.35 0.51
N GLY A 10 -12.10 3.00 0.69
CA GLY A 10 -13.26 2.47 1.40
C GLY A 10 -14.30 1.79 0.51
N ASP A 11 -15.51 1.62 1.05
CA ASP A 11 -16.63 0.90 0.40
C ASP A 11 -17.14 1.58 -0.88
N ASP A 12 -16.90 2.88 -1.04
CA ASP A 12 -17.27 3.66 -2.23
C ASP A 12 -16.26 3.53 -3.39
N ALA A 13 -15.22 2.71 -3.22
CA ALA A 13 -14.20 2.49 -4.25
C ALA A 13 -14.82 1.88 -5.52
N THR A 14 -14.41 2.40 -6.67
CA THR A 14 -14.74 1.78 -7.95
C THR A 14 -14.18 0.36 -8.02
N PRO A 15 -14.74 -0.54 -8.86
CA PRO A 15 -14.20 -1.89 -9.02
C PRO A 15 -12.70 -1.92 -9.38
N LEU A 16 -12.22 -0.94 -10.14
CA LEU A 16 -10.80 -0.80 -10.48
C LEU A 16 -9.96 -0.41 -9.25
N GLU A 17 -10.42 0.54 -8.43
CA GLU A 17 -9.73 0.95 -7.21
C GLU A 17 -9.68 -0.19 -6.20
N ALA A 18 -10.78 -0.95 -6.04
CA ALA A 18 -10.82 -2.13 -5.18
C ALA A 18 -9.87 -3.24 -5.65
N ALA A 19 -9.84 -3.54 -6.96
CA ALA A 19 -8.89 -4.49 -7.53
C ALA A 19 -7.44 -4.03 -7.37
N SER A 20 -7.19 -2.74 -7.60
CA SER A 20 -5.85 -2.16 -7.44
C SER A 20 -5.39 -2.15 -5.99
N LYS A 21 -6.31 -1.90 -5.05
CA LYS A 21 -6.06 -2.03 -3.60
C LYS A 21 -5.61 -3.43 -3.23
N ALA A 22 -6.28 -4.47 -3.75
CA ALA A 22 -5.92 -5.86 -3.49
C ALA A 22 -4.50 -6.17 -4.00
N VAL A 23 -4.18 -5.77 -5.24
CA VAL A 23 -2.84 -5.93 -5.83
C VAL A 23 -1.76 -5.23 -5.00
N LEU A 24 -2.04 -4.00 -4.55
CA LEU A 24 -1.10 -3.26 -3.70
C LEU A 24 -0.95 -3.90 -2.32
N ARG A 25 -2.02 -4.43 -1.73
CA ARG A 25 -1.97 -5.11 -0.44
C ARG A 25 -1.07 -6.34 -0.51
N ASP A 26 -1.26 -7.19 -1.52
CA ASP A 26 -0.41 -8.36 -1.73
C ASP A 26 1.06 -7.96 -1.91
N ALA A 27 1.32 -6.90 -2.68
CA ALA A 27 2.69 -6.42 -2.91
C ALA A 27 3.35 -5.81 -1.65
N ILE A 28 2.57 -5.16 -0.77
CA ILE A 28 3.06 -4.61 0.50
C ILE A 28 3.36 -5.74 1.48
N ASP A 29 2.45 -6.72 1.57
CA ASP A 29 2.54 -7.83 2.53
C ASP A 29 3.69 -8.81 2.20
N ASP A 30 4.13 -8.89 0.93
CA ASP A 30 5.29 -9.69 0.50
C ASP A 30 6.65 -9.07 0.90
N ILE A 31 6.67 -7.79 1.28
CA ILE A 31 7.91 -7.09 1.64
C ILE A 31 8.28 -7.42 3.08
N GLN A 32 9.41 -8.10 3.24
CA GLN A 32 10.03 -8.27 4.56
C GLN A 32 10.55 -6.94 5.10
N VAL A 33 10.02 -6.53 6.25
CA VAL A 33 10.49 -5.39 7.04
C VAL A 33 11.15 -5.89 8.32
N HIS A 34 11.86 -5.00 9.01
CA HIS A 34 12.41 -5.31 10.33
C HIS A 34 11.25 -5.60 11.32
N PRO A 35 11.39 -6.54 12.27
CA PRO A 35 10.32 -6.88 13.21
C PRO A 35 9.73 -5.69 13.99
N CYS A 36 10.53 -4.67 14.27
CA CYS A 36 10.07 -3.44 14.94
C CYS A 36 9.13 -2.58 14.07
N ASP A 37 9.19 -2.76 12.76
CA ASP A 37 8.42 -2.01 11.75
C ASP A 37 7.26 -2.84 11.19
N GLU A 38 7.05 -4.07 11.68
CA GLU A 38 5.92 -4.91 11.27
C GLU A 38 4.59 -4.17 11.43
N GLY A 39 3.84 -4.13 10.33
CA GLY A 39 2.55 -3.44 10.24
C GLY A 39 2.62 -1.93 9.98
N ASP A 40 3.79 -1.32 9.82
CA ASP A 40 3.88 0.03 9.24
C ASP A 40 4.03 -0.07 7.71
N ASP A 41 2.90 0.01 7.00
CA ASP A 41 2.88 -0.11 5.54
C ASP A 41 3.79 0.94 4.86
N ARG A 42 4.09 2.07 5.52
CA ARG A 42 4.94 3.13 4.93
C ARG A 42 6.37 2.63 4.77
N VAL A 43 6.84 1.79 5.68
CA VAL A 43 8.16 1.18 5.63
C VAL A 43 8.22 0.16 4.50
N ALA A 44 7.22 -0.71 4.41
CA ALA A 44 7.10 -1.67 3.31
C ALA A 44 6.98 -0.97 1.94
N ALA A 45 6.16 0.07 1.84
CA ALA A 45 5.93 0.82 0.61
C ALA A 45 7.20 1.47 0.01
N ARG A 46 8.26 1.67 0.79
CA ARG A 46 9.56 2.18 0.28
C ARG A 46 10.25 1.19 -0.65
N SER A 47 10.05 -0.10 -0.41
CA SER A 47 10.69 -1.19 -1.14
C SER A 47 9.87 -1.69 -2.33
N LEU A 48 8.69 -1.12 -2.58
CA LEU A 48 7.89 -1.43 -3.76
C LEU A 48 8.63 -1.10 -5.06
N SER A 49 8.29 -1.80 -6.13
CA SER A 49 8.74 -1.45 -7.47
C SER A 49 8.15 -0.10 -7.91
N GLU A 50 8.82 0.59 -8.84
CA GLU A 50 8.37 1.90 -9.33
C GLU A 50 6.93 1.92 -9.89
N PRO A 51 6.48 0.91 -10.66
CA PRO A 51 5.08 0.84 -11.09
C PRO A 51 4.10 0.75 -9.91
N MET A 52 4.44 0.00 -8.86
CA MET A 52 3.59 -0.14 -7.67
C MET A 52 3.57 1.14 -6.84
N LYS A 53 4.70 1.86 -6.72
CA LYS A 53 4.73 3.19 -6.12
C LYS A 53 3.85 4.18 -6.88
N GLY A 54 3.89 4.14 -8.22
CA GLY A 54 3.02 4.96 -9.06
C GLY A 54 1.53 4.68 -8.83
N LEU A 55 1.16 3.39 -8.75
CA LEU A 55 -0.20 2.98 -8.44
C LEU A 55 -0.64 3.43 -7.03
N LEU A 56 0.24 3.27 -6.03
CA LEU A 56 -0.01 3.70 -4.66
C LEU A 56 -0.23 5.21 -4.57
N LEU A 57 0.62 6.00 -5.22
CA LEU A 57 0.48 7.46 -5.29
C LEU A 57 -0.84 7.87 -5.97
N ALA A 58 -1.20 7.22 -7.08
CA ALA A 58 -2.43 7.52 -7.81
C ALA A 58 -3.70 7.27 -6.97
N LEU A 59 -3.69 6.23 -6.13
CA LEU A 59 -4.85 5.84 -5.33
C LEU A 59 -4.96 6.54 -3.98
N THR A 60 -3.82 6.92 -3.38
CA THR A 60 -3.79 7.38 -1.98
C THR A 60 -3.21 8.79 -1.81
N GLY A 61 -2.57 9.35 -2.83
CA GLY A 61 -1.79 10.58 -2.74
C GLY A 61 -0.48 10.43 -1.95
N PHE A 62 -0.14 9.22 -1.51
CA PHE A 62 1.09 8.96 -0.77
C PHE A 62 2.31 9.02 -1.67
N SER A 63 3.20 9.99 -1.41
CA SER A 63 4.56 10.04 -1.95
C SER A 63 5.55 9.76 -0.81
N ASN A 64 6.42 8.77 -1.00
CA ASN A 64 7.47 8.41 -0.04
C ASN A 64 8.65 9.37 -0.12
#